data_AF-A0A0H3IBE9-F1
#
_entry.id   AF-A0A0H3IBE9-F1
#
_cell.length_a   1.000
_cell.length_b   1.000
_cell.length_c   1.000
_cell.angle_alpha   90.00
_cell.angle_beta   90.00
_cell.angle_gamma   90.00
#
_symmetry.space_group_name_H-M   'P 1'
#
loop_
_entity.id
_entity.type
_entity.pdbx_description
1 polymer ?
#
loop_
_entity_poly.entity_id
_entity_poly.type
_entity_poly.pdbx_seq_one_letter_code
_entity_poly.pdbx_strand_id
1 'polypeptide(L)'
;MYKSRLVEVLSVIGYFLMACFFMNILNIGEYDWMLQSGESLCDLPLDDDTKDITAPLLVTVFGIPLLIALIRDVFLKHFFKVAVYFLGLIAVIGYWWWIFWGKYSACI
;
A
#
# COMPACT_ATOMS: atom_id res chain seq x y z
N MET A 1 16.90 24.01 9.14
CA MET A 1 15.66 23.90 8.35
C MET A 1 15.70 22.73 7.36
N TYR A 2 16.74 22.60 6.52
CA TYR A 2 16.87 21.51 5.52
C TYR A 2 16.93 20.10 6.12
N LYS A 3 17.68 19.91 7.22
CA LYS A 3 17.78 18.61 7.93
C LYS A 3 16.42 18.06 8.36
N SER A 4 15.49 18.92 8.80
CA SER A 4 14.15 18.50 9.24
C SER A 4 13.29 18.02 8.07
N ARG A 5 13.38 18.69 6.91
CA ARG A 5 12.66 18.29 5.69
C ARG A 5 13.18 16.95 5.14
N LEU A 6 14.49 16.72 5.21
CA LEU A 6 15.10 15.45 4.78
C LEU A 6 14.63 14.28 5.66
N VAL A 7 14.54 14.46 6.97
CA VAL A 7 14.06 13.40 7.88
C VAL A 7 12.58 13.08 7.60
N GLU A 8 11.75 14.09 7.30
CA GLU A 8 10.35 13.87 6.94
C GLU A 8 10.21 13.06 5.66
N VAL A 9 10.93 13.46 4.60
CA VAL A 9 10.95 12.73 3.33
C VAL A 9 11.46 11.30 3.53
N LEU A 10 12.55 11.13 4.28
CA LEU A 10 13.10 9.81 4.59
C LEU A 10 12.10 8.95 5.40
N SER A 11 11.34 9.56 6.31
CA SER A 11 10.31 8.85 7.08
C SER A 11 9.17 8.35 6.20
N VAL A 12 8.74 9.14 5.21
CA VAL A 12 7.67 8.75 4.27
C VAL A 12 8.17 7.67 3.31
N ILE A 13 9.40 7.79 2.82
CA ILE A 13 10.03 6.73 2.01
C ILE A 13 10.17 5.44 2.83
N GLY A 14 10.66 5.53 4.07
CA GLY A 14 10.80 4.38 4.96
C GLY A 14 9.44 3.73 5.27
N TYR A 15 8.42 4.54 5.52
CA TYR A 15 7.05 4.06 5.69
C TYR A 15 6.52 3.36 4.45
N PHE A 16 6.74 3.94 3.27
CA PHE A 16 6.32 3.35 2.00
C PHE A 16 7.00 1.99 1.76
N LEU A 17 8.32 1.89 1.97
CA LEU A 17 9.04 0.63 1.84
C LEU A 17 8.57 -0.43 2.85
N MET A 18 8.33 -0.01 4.10
CA MET A 18 7.78 -0.87 5.14
C MET A 18 6.40 -1.39 4.74
N ALA A 19 5.49 -0.49 4.33
CA ALA A 19 4.15 -0.85 3.87
C ALA A 19 4.21 -1.80 2.67
N CYS A 20 5.07 -1.54 1.69
CA CYS A 20 5.28 -2.43 0.55
C CYS A 20 5.75 -3.82 0.98
N PHE A 21 6.70 -3.90 1.92
CA PHE A 21 7.21 -5.16 2.43
C PHE A 21 6.13 -5.98 3.13
N PHE A 22 5.39 -5.35 4.05
CA PHE A 22 4.29 -6.02 4.74
C PHE A 22 3.14 -6.40 3.81
N MET A 23 2.77 -5.54 2.85
CA MET A 23 1.74 -5.88 1.86
C MET A 23 2.16 -7.06 1.00
N ASN A 24 3.43 -7.21 0.63
CA ASN A 24 3.89 -8.40 -0.10
C ASN A 24 3.80 -9.69 0.74
N ILE A 25 4.12 -9.62 2.03
CA ILE A 25 4.05 -10.79 2.92
C ILE A 25 2.59 -11.17 3.22
N LEU A 26 1.73 -10.18 3.39
CA LEU A 26 0.34 -10.37 3.79
C LEU A 26 -0.61 -10.56 2.59
N ASN A 27 -0.14 -10.33 1.36
CA ASN A 27 -0.85 -10.69 0.13
C ASN A 27 -0.70 -12.17 -0.20
N ILE A 28 -0.78 -13.06 0.80
CA ILE A 28 -0.91 -14.50 0.58
C ILE A 28 -2.40 -14.79 0.44
N GLY A 29 -2.84 -15.02 -0.80
CA GLY A 29 -4.20 -15.44 -1.12
C GLY A 29 -4.44 -16.91 -0.77
N GLU A 30 -5.70 -17.29 -0.67
CA GLU A 30 -6.08 -18.67 -0.36
C GLU A 30 -5.55 -19.64 -1.41
N TYR A 31 -5.38 -19.21 -2.66
CA TYR A 31 -4.94 -20.07 -3.75
C TYR A 31 -3.46 -19.89 -4.14
N ASP A 32 -2.70 -19.04 -3.43
CA ASP A 32 -1.29 -18.78 -3.76
C ASP A 32 -0.40 -20.03 -3.57
N TRP A 33 -0.80 -20.97 -2.72
CA TRP A 33 -0.10 -22.25 -2.56
C TRP A 33 -0.39 -23.25 -3.69
N MET A 34 -1.41 -23.01 -4.52
CA MET A 34 -1.70 -23.82 -5.70
C MET A 34 -0.86 -23.37 -6.91
N LEU A 35 -0.21 -22.21 -6.84
CA LEU A 35 0.60 -21.68 -7.92
C LEU A 35 1.89 -22.51 -8.06
N GLN A 36 1.90 -23.47 -8.98
CA GLN A 36 3.08 -24.28 -9.25
C GLN A 36 4.13 -23.44 -9.99
N SER A 37 5.42 -23.70 -9.73
CA SER A 37 6.53 -22.96 -10.35
C SER A 37 6.50 -23.05 -11.88
N GLY A 38 5.97 -22.01 -12.55
CA GLY A 38 5.79 -21.95 -13.99
C GLY A 38 4.38 -21.57 -14.45
N GLU A 39 3.37 -21.65 -13.58
CA GLU A 39 2.00 -21.25 -13.87
C GLU A 39 1.77 -19.76 -13.56
N SER A 40 0.80 -19.16 -14.27
CA SER A 40 0.53 -17.74 -14.19
C SER A 40 -0.55 -17.44 -13.14
N LEU A 41 -0.54 -16.23 -12.59
CA LEU A 41 -1.58 -15.76 -11.66
C LEU A 41 -2.99 -15.75 -12.29
N CYS A 42 -3.08 -15.93 -13.60
CA CYS A 42 -4.31 -15.95 -14.39
C CYS A 42 -5.01 -17.31 -14.36
N ASP A 43 -4.30 -18.36 -13.95
CA ASP A 43 -4.84 -19.72 -13.86
C ASP A 43 -5.56 -19.98 -12.51
N LEU A 44 -5.45 -19.03 -11.56
CA LEU A 44 -6.12 -19.10 -10.27
C LEU A 44 -7.60 -18.70 -10.39
N PRO A 45 -8.49 -19.36 -9.63
CA PRO A 45 -9.88 -18.94 -9.54
C PRO A 45 -9.96 -17.50 -9.00
N LEU A 46 -10.75 -16.67 -9.68
CA LEU A 46 -10.90 -15.24 -9.37
C LEU A 46 -11.65 -14.98 -8.05
N ASP A 47 -12.47 -15.94 -7.61
CA ASP A 47 -13.23 -15.89 -6.36
C ASP A 47 -12.34 -16.33 -5.18
N ASP A 48 -11.59 -15.37 -4.62
CA ASP A 48 -10.83 -15.53 -3.39
C ASP A 48 -11.43 -14.65 -2.28
N ASP A 49 -12.34 -15.23 -1.49
CA ASP A 49 -12.99 -14.59 -0.34
C ASP A 49 -11.97 -14.04 0.68
N THR A 50 -10.80 -14.70 0.78
CA THR A 50 -9.73 -14.30 1.70
C THR A 50 -9.08 -13.00 1.27
N LYS A 51 -8.98 -12.79 -0.05
CA LYS A 51 -8.45 -11.56 -0.65
C LYS A 51 -9.43 -10.38 -0.47
N ASP A 52 -10.72 -10.63 -0.57
CA ASP A 52 -11.77 -9.61 -0.35
C ASP A 52 -11.81 -9.09 1.09
N ILE A 53 -11.40 -9.90 2.06
CA ILE A 53 -11.30 -9.49 3.47
C ILE A 53 -9.93 -8.86 3.76
N THR A 54 -8.85 -9.42 3.23
CA THR A 54 -7.48 -9.01 3.57
C THR A 54 -7.09 -7.71 2.88
N ALA A 55 -7.59 -7.46 1.67
CA ALA A 55 -7.36 -6.21 0.93
C ALA A 55 -7.84 -4.96 1.71
N PRO A 56 -9.12 -4.82 2.11
CA PRO A 56 -9.58 -3.64 2.85
C PRO A 56 -8.92 -3.51 4.22
N LEU A 57 -8.52 -4.61 4.84
CA LEU A 57 -7.84 -4.59 6.13
C LEU A 57 -6.41 -4.03 6.02
N LEU A 58 -5.69 -4.37 4.95
CA LEU A 58 -4.34 -3.83 4.72
C LEU A 58 -4.35 -2.36 4.33
N VAL A 59 -5.26 -1.91 3.45
CA VAL A 59 -5.32 -0.48 3.10
C VAL A 59 -5.74 0.38 4.28
N THR A 60 -6.58 -0.14 5.18
CA THR A 60 -6.96 0.60 6.39
C THR A 60 -5.83 0.64 7.40
N VAL A 61 -5.19 -0.49 7.72
CA VAL A 61 -4.06 -0.53 8.67
C VAL A 61 -2.89 0.34 8.22
N PHE A 62 -2.54 0.36 6.93
CA PHE A 62 -1.45 1.17 6.40
C PHE A 62 -1.88 2.56 5.90
N GLY A 63 -3.16 2.81 5.66
CA GLY A 63 -3.67 4.11 5.20
C GLY A 63 -4.04 5.05 6.35
N ILE A 64 -4.66 4.52 7.42
CA ILE A 64 -5.10 5.30 8.58
C ILE A 64 -3.97 6.08 9.26
N PRO A 65 -2.77 5.53 9.50
CA PRO A 65 -1.67 6.27 10.13
C PRO A 65 -1.25 7.49 9.32
N LEU A 66 -1.23 7.38 7.99
CA LEU A 66 -0.93 8.50 7.09
C LEU A 66 -2.06 9.51 7.06
N LEU A 67 -3.32 9.08 7.06
CA LEU A 67 -4.47 9.99 7.13
C LEU A 67 -4.45 10.82 8.41
N ILE A 68 -4.16 10.19 9.55
CA ILE A 68 -4.05 10.89 10.84
C ILE A 68 -2.90 11.91 10.80
N ALA A 69 -1.73 11.52 10.28
CA ALA A 69 -0.60 12.44 10.12
C ALA A 69 -0.94 13.62 9.19
N LEU A 70 -1.61 13.34 8.07
CA LEU A 70 -2.02 14.34 7.09
C LEU A 70 -3.02 15.33 7.68
N ILE A 71 -4.06 14.86 8.37
CA ILE A 71 -5.05 15.72 9.03
C ILE A 71 -4.37 16.64 10.04
N ARG A 72 -3.47 16.10 10.88
CA ARG A 72 -2.72 16.89 11.86
C ARG A 72 -1.89 18.00 11.20
N ASP A 73 -1.17 17.69 10.13
CA ASP A 73 -0.30 18.66 9.45
C ASP A 73 -1.07 19.68 8.59
N VAL A 74 -2.29 19.35 8.14
CA VAL A 74 -3.25 20.30 7.54
C VAL A 74 -3.69 21.33 8.57
N PHE A 75 -4.04 20.91 9.79
CA PHE A 75 -4.42 21.82 10.87
C PHE A 75 -3.29 22.77 11.28
N LEU A 76 -2.03 22.31 11.21
CA LEU A 76 -0.84 23.12 11.49
C LEU A 76 -0.42 24.01 10.30
N LYS A 77 -1.17 24.03 9.19
CA LYS A 77 -0.91 24.80 7.96
C LYS A 77 0.49 24.57 7.35
N HIS A 78 1.08 23.39 7.58
CA HIS A 78 2.37 23.05 7.01
C HIS A 78 2.23 22.47 5.60
N PHE A 79 1.95 23.34 4.61
CA PHE A 79 1.68 22.95 3.22
C PHE A 79 2.72 21.99 2.61
N PHE A 80 4.02 22.18 2.93
CA PHE A 80 5.08 21.28 2.45
C PHE A 80 4.93 19.85 3.02
N LYS A 81 4.60 19.72 4.31
CA LYS A 81 4.41 18.41 4.95
C LYS A 81 3.17 17.72 4.43
N VAL A 82 2.09 18.47 4.28
CA VAL A 82 0.82 17.97 3.72
C VAL A 82 1.05 17.39 2.33
N ALA A 83 1.80 18.07 1.47
CA ALA A 83 2.12 17.57 0.13
C ALA A 83 2.91 16.25 0.16
N VAL A 84 3.91 16.14 1.04
CA VAL A 84 4.74 14.91 1.16
C VAL A 84 3.92 13.74 1.70
N TYR A 85 3.11 13.95 2.75
CA TYR A 85 2.24 12.89 3.28
C TYR A 85 1.14 12.50 2.30
N PHE A 86 0.56 13.45 1.57
CA PHE A 86 -0.45 13.17 0.55
C PHE A 86 0.12 12.33 -0.61
N LEU A 87 1.33 12.67 -1.07
CA LEU A 87 2.02 11.89 -2.09
C LEU A 87 2.32 10.47 -1.59
N GLY A 88 2.76 10.33 -0.34
CA GLY A 88 2.94 9.02 0.30
C GLY A 88 1.64 8.21 0.37
N LEU A 89 0.51 8.86 0.68
CA LEU A 89 -0.80 8.20 0.75
C LEU A 89 -1.22 7.66 -0.61
N ILE A 90 -1.10 8.50 -1.65
CA ILE A 90 -1.42 8.09 -3.02
C ILE A 90 -0.52 6.93 -3.46
N ALA A 91 0.77 6.97 -3.14
CA ALA A 91 1.70 5.90 -3.47
C ALA A 91 1.30 4.58 -2.80
N VAL A 92 0.94 4.60 -1.51
CA VAL A 92 0.50 3.40 -0.78
C VAL A 92 -0.81 2.85 -1.35
N ILE A 93 -1.80 3.70 -1.65
CA ILE A 93 -3.08 3.28 -2.23
C ILE A 93 -2.87 2.72 -3.64
N GLY A 94 -2.05 3.36 -4.47
CA GLY A 94 -1.73 2.88 -5.81
C GLY A 94 -1.00 1.55 -5.81
N TYR A 95 -0.03 1.38 -4.89
CA TYR A 95 0.69 0.11 -4.74
C TYR A 95 -0.23 -1.00 -4.22
N TRP A 96 -1.08 -0.70 -3.24
CA TRP A 96 -2.10 -1.62 -2.74
C TRP A 96 -3.02 -2.08 -3.88
N TRP A 97 -3.56 -1.14 -4.67
CA TRP A 97 -4.38 -1.46 -5.82
C TRP A 97 -3.66 -2.38 -6.82
N TRP A 98 -2.39 -2.10 -7.10
CA TRP A 98 -1.58 -2.91 -8.02
C TRP A 98 -1.41 -4.36 -7.55
N ILE A 99 -1.11 -4.55 -6.26
CA ILE A 99 -0.92 -5.87 -5.64
C ILE A 99 -2.22 -6.69 -5.68
N PHE A 100 -3.35 -6.07 -5.34
CA PHE A 100 -4.62 -6.78 -5.20
C PHE A 100 -5.36 -6.96 -6.53
N TRP A 101 -5.55 -5.91 -7.31
CA TRP A 101 -6.33 -5.98 -8.56
C TRP A 101 -5.48 -5.82 -9.82
N GLY A 102 -4.42 -5.01 -9.79
CA GLY A 102 -3.60 -4.71 -10.97
C GLY A 102 -3.01 -5.96 -11.64
N LYS A 103 -2.49 -6.90 -10.85
CA LYS A 103 -1.93 -8.16 -11.37
C LYS A 103 -2.94 -9.01 -12.14
N TYR A 104 -4.20 -9.02 -11.73
CA TYR A 104 -5.27 -9.80 -12.37
C TYR A 104 -5.85 -9.07 -13.58
N SER A 105 -5.81 -7.73 -13.59
CA SER A 105 -6.20 -6.96 -14.78
C SER A 105 -5.28 -7.18 -15.98
N ALA A 106 -4.04 -7.64 -15.76
CA ALA A 106 -3.12 -8.04 -16.82
C ALA A 106 -3.40 -9.43 -17.40
N CYS A 107 -4.33 -10.18 -16.79
CA CYS A 107 -4.76 -11.52 -17.21
C CYS A 107 -6.01 -11.50 -18.12
N ILE A 108 -6.60 -10.32 -18.34
CA ILE A 108 -7.76 -10.10 -19.22
C ILE A 108 -7.32 -9.75 -20.64
#